data_AF-A0A971ZVQ3-F1
#
_entry.id   AF-A0A971ZVQ3-F1
#
_cell.length_a   1.000
_cell.length_b   1.000
_cell.length_c   1.000
_cell.angle_alpha   90.00
_cell.angle_beta   90.00
_cell.angle_gamma   90.00
#
_symmetry.space_group_name_H-M   'P 1'
#
loop_
_entity.id
_entity.type
_entity.pdbx_description
1 polymer ?
#
loop_
_entity_poly.entity_id
_entity_poly.type
_entity_poly.pdbx_seq_one_letter_code
_entity_poly.pdbx_strand_id
1 'polypeptide(L)'
;MRIIDVTYEPTIAHPGETIHLQVTIANDGPHDYDLWLGAESVARDGTRVWSPEEDRRIDLPARGATRIERPLTLAAATEPSSYDIVVAVWYGRVADPEQSMQISRMSIRDAVKVSAK
;
A
#
# COMPACT_ATOMS: atom_id res chain seq x y z
N MET A 1 13.05 -8.20 4.32
CA MET A 1 11.66 -8.28 3.83
C MET A 1 11.60 -7.60 2.50
N ARG A 2 10.81 -8.12 1.57
CA ARG A 2 10.67 -7.52 0.25
C ARG A 2 9.25 -7.67 -0.24
N ILE A 3 8.64 -6.59 -0.68
CA ILE A 3 7.41 -6.66 -1.48
C ILE A 3 7.82 -7.26 -2.82
N ILE A 4 7.23 -8.39 -3.21
CA ILE A 4 7.62 -9.12 -4.42
C ILE A 4 6.59 -8.98 -5.53
N ASP A 5 5.33 -8.73 -5.18
CA ASP A 5 4.23 -8.56 -6.12
C ASP A 5 3.12 -7.72 -5.49
N VAL A 6 2.42 -6.96 -6.32
CA VAL A 6 1.22 -6.20 -5.96
C VAL A 6 0.25 -6.27 -7.13
N THR A 7 -0.88 -6.94 -6.94
CA THR A 7 -2.01 -6.87 -7.88
C THR A 7 -3.10 -5.98 -7.31
N TYR A 8 -3.88 -5.33 -8.18
CA TYR A 8 -4.87 -4.34 -7.76
C TYR A 8 -6.07 -4.33 -8.70
N GLU A 9 -7.24 -4.06 -8.13
CA GLU A 9 -8.47 -3.84 -8.88
C GLU A 9 -9.40 -2.85 -8.13
N PRO A 10 -10.15 -1.99 -8.82
CA PRO A 10 -10.18 -1.82 -10.28
C PRO A 10 -9.00 -0.98 -10.80
N THR A 11 -8.75 -1.02 -12.11
CA THR A 11 -7.76 -0.14 -12.78
C THR A 11 -8.36 1.22 -13.21
N ILE A 12 -9.69 1.32 -13.17
CA ILE A 12 -10.44 2.57 -13.33
C ILE A 12 -11.34 2.70 -12.10
N ALA A 13 -11.21 3.80 -11.38
CA ALA A 13 -11.96 4.05 -10.15
C ALA A 13 -12.60 5.44 -10.16
N HIS A 14 -13.55 5.64 -9.25
CA HIS A 14 -14.17 6.93 -8.98
C HIS A 14 -13.82 7.43 -7.57
N PRO A 15 -13.91 8.74 -7.31
CA PRO A 15 -13.71 9.28 -5.97
C PRO A 15 -14.66 8.63 -4.95
N GLY A 16 -14.12 8.22 -3.79
CA GLY A 16 -14.86 7.48 -2.77
C GLY A 16 -14.88 5.96 -2.94
N GLU A 17 -14.35 5.41 -4.04
CA GLU A 17 -14.24 3.97 -4.24
C GLU A 17 -12.98 3.38 -3.59
N THR A 18 -13.06 2.08 -3.29
CA THR A 18 -11.95 1.31 -2.73
C THR A 18 -11.25 0.53 -3.83
N ILE A 19 -9.92 0.66 -3.90
CA ILE A 19 -9.05 -0.19 -4.70
C ILE A 19 -8.59 -1.35 -3.83
N HIS A 20 -8.86 -2.58 -4.23
CA HIS A 20 -8.44 -3.78 -3.51
C HIS A 20 -7.03 -4.18 -3.94
N LEU A 21 -6.06 -4.05 -3.03
CA LEU A 21 -4.69 -4.48 -3.26
C LEU A 21 -4.46 -5.87 -2.69
N GLN A 22 -3.77 -6.71 -3.45
CA GLN A 22 -3.22 -7.98 -3.00
C GLN A 22 -1.70 -7.87 -3.05
N VAL A 23 -1.09 -7.78 -1.87
CA VAL A 23 0.34 -7.55 -1.70
C VAL A 23 0.99 -8.87 -1.31
N THR A 24 2.00 -9.30 -2.05
CA THR A 24 2.82 -10.46 -1.67
C THR A 24 4.16 -9.97 -1.12
N ILE A 25 4.51 -10.41 0.09
CA ILE A 25 5.72 -10.01 0.79
C ILE A 25 6.53 -11.25 1.13
N ALA A 26 7.82 -11.26 0.75
CA ALA A 26 8.77 -12.31 1.11
C ALA A 26 9.57 -11.93 2.37
N ASN A 27 9.67 -12.90 3.27
CA ASN A 27 10.59 -12.95 4.38
C ASN A 27 11.65 -14.04 4.12
N ASP A 28 12.80 -13.64 3.57
CA ASP A 28 13.93 -14.55 3.37
C ASP A 28 14.78 -14.77 4.64
N GLY A 29 14.43 -14.08 5.73
CA GLY A 29 15.15 -14.10 7.00
C GLY A 29 14.83 -15.31 7.86
N PRO A 30 15.65 -15.57 8.90
CA PRO A 30 15.47 -16.74 9.78
C PRO A 30 14.44 -16.53 10.90
N HIS A 31 13.89 -15.32 11.04
CA HIS A 31 12.97 -14.96 12.12
C HIS A 31 11.62 -14.54 11.57
N ASP A 32 10.57 -14.79 12.34
CA ASP A 32 9.26 -14.21 12.12
C ASP A 32 9.33 -12.71 12.40
N TYR A 33 8.61 -11.93 11.61
CA TYR A 33 8.51 -10.49 11.80
C TYR A 33 7.06 -10.07 11.92
N ASP A 34 6.87 -9.08 12.77
CA ASP A 34 5.60 -8.42 12.96
C ASP A 34 5.77 -6.95 12.57
N LEU A 35 5.12 -6.57 11.48
CA LEU A 35 5.36 -5.33 10.74
C LEU A 35 4.06 -4.62 10.44
N TRP A 36 4.18 -3.41 9.91
CA TRP A 36 3.04 -2.67 9.38
C TRP A 36 3.09 -2.60 7.86
N LEU A 37 1.91 -2.68 7.25
CA LEU A 37 1.67 -2.55 5.82
C LEU A 37 0.70 -1.40 5.58
N GLY A 38 1.06 -0.54 4.64
CA GLY A 38 0.19 0.51 4.14
C GLY A 38 0.37 0.79 2.67
N ALA A 39 -0.53 1.63 2.18
CA ALA A 39 -0.57 2.04 0.80
C ALA A 39 -1.01 3.51 0.68
N GLU A 40 -0.46 4.20 -0.31
CA GLU A 40 -0.90 5.53 -0.74
C GLU A 40 -1.08 5.50 -2.27
N SER A 41 -1.96 6.37 -2.78
CA SER A 41 -1.98 6.70 -4.20
C SER A 41 -1.40 8.10 -4.43
N VAL A 42 -0.66 8.27 -5.52
CA VAL A 42 0.05 9.52 -5.83
C VAL A 42 -0.27 9.96 -7.24
N ALA A 43 -0.90 11.11 -7.38
CA ALA A 43 -1.15 11.73 -8.69
C ALA A 43 0.15 12.26 -9.31
N ARG A 44 0.14 12.48 -10.62
CA ARG A 44 1.29 13.03 -11.37
C ARG A 44 1.78 14.40 -10.88
N ASP A 45 0.89 15.21 -10.29
CA ASP A 45 1.23 16.50 -9.71
C ASP A 45 1.84 16.39 -8.29
N GLY A 46 1.97 15.16 -7.77
CA GLY A 46 2.49 14.86 -6.45
C GLY A 46 1.42 14.83 -5.34
N THR A 47 0.15 15.10 -5.65
CA THR A 47 -0.95 15.00 -4.70
C THR A 47 -1.08 13.57 -4.19
N ARG A 48 -1.07 13.39 -2.87
CA ARG A 48 -1.13 12.07 -2.22
C ARG A 48 -2.50 11.85 -1.60
N VAL A 49 -3.05 10.67 -1.82
CA VAL A 49 -4.20 10.15 -1.09
C VAL A 49 -3.69 8.97 -0.29
N TRP A 50 -3.59 9.17 1.02
CA TRP A 50 -3.16 8.15 1.96
C TRP A 50 -4.33 7.82 2.88
N SER A 51 -4.56 6.52 3.10
CA SER A 51 -5.61 5.97 3.96
C SER A 51 -4.97 5.31 5.18
N PRO A 52 -4.39 6.08 6.13
CA PRO A 52 -3.64 5.55 7.28
C PRO A 52 -4.52 4.68 8.20
N GLU A 53 -5.83 4.90 8.21
CA GLU A 53 -6.79 4.10 8.97
C GLU A 53 -6.90 2.65 8.50
N GLU A 54 -6.51 2.39 7.26
CA GLU A 54 -6.49 1.05 6.68
C GLU A 54 -5.09 0.39 6.83
N ASP A 55 -4.08 1.11 7.36
CA ASP A 55 -2.78 0.53 7.66
C ASP A 55 -2.96 -0.56 8.71
N ARG A 56 -2.27 -1.69 8.51
CA ARG A 56 -2.47 -2.86 9.34
C ARG A 56 -1.19 -3.54 9.73
N ARG A 57 -1.24 -4.14 10.91
CA ARG A 57 -0.22 -5.05 11.43
C ARG A 57 -0.29 -6.38 10.65
N ILE A 58 0.86 -6.92 10.30
CA ILE A 58 1.01 -8.13 9.49
C ILE A 58 2.09 -9.05 10.06
N ASP A 59 1.78 -10.33 10.08
CA ASP A 59 2.71 -11.38 10.50
C ASP A 59 3.39 -11.98 9.25
N LEU A 60 4.71 -11.96 9.24
CA LEU A 60 5.54 -12.51 8.16
C LEU A 60 6.38 -13.67 8.72
N PRO A 61 5.98 -14.93 8.46
CA PRO A 61 6.73 -16.10 8.93
C PRO A 61 8.12 -16.15 8.29
N ALA A 62 9.10 -16.65 9.05
CA ALA A 62 10.46 -16.86 8.60
C ALA A 62 10.50 -17.71 7.33
N ARG A 63 11.40 -17.38 6.41
CA ARG A 63 11.67 -18.14 5.18
C ARG A 63 10.40 -18.42 4.35
N GLY A 64 9.49 -17.46 4.29
CA GLY A 64 8.18 -17.62 3.65
C GLY A 64 7.75 -16.41 2.84
N ALA A 65 6.63 -16.55 2.14
CA ALA A 65 5.95 -15.44 1.49
C ALA A 65 4.49 -15.41 1.94
N THR A 66 4.00 -14.22 2.28
CA THR A 66 2.61 -14.00 2.71
C THR A 66 1.91 -13.12 1.69
N ARG A 67 0.73 -13.54 1.25
CA ARG A 67 -0.18 -12.74 0.45
C ARG A 67 -1.22 -12.09 1.35
N ILE A 68 -1.36 -10.77 1.27
CA ILE A 68 -2.16 -9.96 2.18
C ILE A 68 -3.06 -9.04 1.37
N GLU A 69 -4.35 -9.03 1.73
CA GLU A 69 -5.27 -8.00 1.25
C GLU A 69 -5.07 -6.70 2.02
N ARG A 70 -4.96 -5.61 1.26
CA ARG A 70 -4.93 -4.24 1.74
C ARG A 70 -5.87 -3.41 0.86
N PRO A 71 -7.04 -2.96 1.36
CA PRO A 71 -7.86 -2.00 0.61
C PRO A 71 -7.08 -0.70 0.38
N LEU A 72 -7.55 0.23 -0.44
CA LEU A 72 -7.05 1.60 -0.54
C LEU A 72 -8.23 2.47 -0.97
N THR A 73 -8.86 3.13 0.00
CA THR A 73 -10.06 3.93 -0.28
C THR A 73 -9.70 5.34 -0.73
N LEU A 74 -10.11 5.70 -1.94
CA LEU A 74 -9.96 7.05 -2.48
C LEU A 74 -10.85 8.02 -1.70
N ALA A 75 -10.34 9.22 -1.40
CA ALA A 75 -11.16 10.26 -0.80
C ALA A 75 -12.29 10.67 -1.76
N ALA A 76 -13.43 11.11 -1.23
CA ALA A 76 -14.54 11.61 -2.05
C ALA A 76 -14.17 12.84 -2.89
N ALA A 77 -13.12 13.57 -2.47
CA ALA A 77 -12.57 14.74 -3.15
C ALA A 77 -11.31 14.41 -3.98
N THR A 78 -11.02 13.13 -4.24
CA THR A 78 -9.93 12.76 -5.16
C THR A 78 -10.22 13.30 -6.56
N GLU A 79 -9.29 14.05 -7.13
CA GLU A 79 -9.46 14.64 -8.46
C GLU A 79 -9.26 13.59 -9.57
N PRO A 80 -9.93 13.73 -10.73
CA PRO A 80 -9.68 12.84 -11.87
C PRO A 80 -8.24 12.96 -12.38
N SER A 81 -7.49 11.85 -12.38
CA SER A 81 -6.11 11.79 -12.87
C SER A 81 -5.66 10.33 -13.04
N SER A 82 -4.40 10.13 -13.46
CA SER A 82 -3.72 8.85 -13.31
C SER A 82 -2.90 8.87 -12.02
N TYR A 83 -3.04 7.81 -11.23
CA TYR A 83 -2.41 7.67 -9.93
C TYR A 83 -1.47 6.47 -9.92
N ASP A 84 -0.27 6.69 -9.38
CA ASP A 84 0.61 5.62 -8.97
C ASP A 84 0.05 4.97 -7.70
N ILE A 85 0.19 3.65 -7.56
CA ILE A 85 -0.01 2.96 -6.28
C ILE A 85 1.35 2.75 -5.64
N VAL A 86 1.50 3.19 -4.41
CA VAL A 86 2.68 2.96 -3.60
C VAL A 86 2.30 2.09 -2.41
N VAL A 87 3.01 0.99 -2.23
CA VAL A 87 2.89 0.10 -1.07
C VAL A 87 4.19 0.14 -0.29
N ALA A 88 4.10 0.22 1.03
CA ALA A 88 5.26 0.22 1.91
C ALA A 88 5.06 -0.71 3.11
N VAL A 89 6.18 -1.25 3.59
CA VAL A 89 6.28 -2.06 4.81
C VAL A 89 7.28 -1.40 5.74
N TRP A 90 6.95 -1.28 7.02
CA TRP A 90 7.81 -0.64 8.03
C TRP A 90 7.75 -1.33 9.39
N TYR A 91 8.80 -1.14 10.20
CA TYR A 91 8.79 -1.45 11.64
C TYR A 91 8.06 -0.34 12.39
N GLY A 92 7.41 -0.64 13.51
CA GLY A 92 6.74 0.37 14.35
C GLY A 92 5.46 0.94 13.71
N ARG A 93 4.68 1.73 14.46
CA ARG A 93 3.54 2.47 13.87
C ARG A 93 4.05 3.76 13.23
N VAL A 94 3.50 4.18 12.08
CA VAL A 94 3.90 5.45 11.43
C VAL A 94 3.70 6.66 12.35
N ALA A 95 2.67 6.60 13.21
CA ALA A 95 2.38 7.63 14.20
C ALA A 95 3.48 7.81 15.26
N ASP A 96 4.43 6.87 15.36
CA ASP A 96 5.62 6.97 16.20
C ASP A 96 6.88 7.00 15.31
N PRO A 97 7.28 8.18 14.82
CA PRO A 97 8.35 8.32 13.83
C PRO A 97 9.73 7.92 14.37
N GLU A 98 9.94 7.93 15.69
CA GLU A 98 11.19 7.46 16.29
C GLU A 98 11.33 5.93 16.25
N GLN A 99 10.20 5.24 16.16
CA GLN A 99 10.13 3.78 16.06
C GLN A 99 9.77 3.29 14.65
N SER A 100 9.36 4.20 13.78
CA SER A 100 8.96 3.90 12.41
C SER A 100 10.16 3.84 11.46
N MET A 101 10.42 2.67 10.89
CA MET A 101 11.48 2.50 9.89
C MET A 101 10.96 1.76 8.66
N GLN A 102 10.93 2.42 7.51
CA GLN A 102 10.56 1.80 6.24
C GLN A 102 11.57 0.72 5.85
N ILE A 103 11.09 -0.48 5.57
CA ILE A 103 11.89 -1.67 5.24
C ILE A 103 11.83 -1.97 3.75
N SER A 104 10.66 -1.82 3.15
CA SER A 104 10.44 -2.11 1.74
C SER A 104 9.39 -1.16 1.17
N ARG A 105 9.55 -0.79 -0.09
CA ARG A 105 8.60 0.02 -0.85
C ARG A 105 8.51 -0.48 -2.28
N MET A 106 7.32 -0.50 -2.83
CA MET A 106 7.06 -0.76 -4.25
C MET A 106 6.15 0.34 -4.79
N SER A 107 6.42 0.81 -6.00
CA SER A 107 5.56 1.76 -6.72
C SER A 107 5.16 1.16 -8.05
N ILE A 108 3.88 1.27 -8.37
CA ILE A 108 3.29 0.87 -9.64
C ILE A 108 2.82 2.15 -10.32
N ARG A 109 3.45 2.48 -11.45
CA ARG A 109 3.19 3.74 -12.15
C ARG A 109 1.90 3.70 -12.94
N ASP A 110 1.18 4.83 -12.95
CA ASP A 110 -0.09 5.02 -13.66
C ASP A 110 -1.05 3.82 -13.46
N ALA A 111 -1.08 3.27 -12.23
CA ALA A 111 -1.76 2.03 -11.91
C ALA A 111 -3.28 2.17 -12.01
N VAL A 112 -3.83 3.28 -11.50
CA VAL A 112 -5.28 3.51 -11.48
C VAL A 112 -5.61 4.83 -12.14
N LYS A 113 -6.57 4.79 -13.06
CA LYS A 113 -7.18 5.99 -13.64
C LYS A 113 -8.41 6.36 -12.81
N VAL A 114 -8.36 7.52 -12.18
CA VAL A 114 -9.53 8.10 -11.50
C VAL A 114 -10.32 8.94 -12.50
N SER A 115 -11.61 8.63 -12.64
CA SER A 115 -12.54 9.39 -13.47
C SER A 115 -13.63 10.03 -12.64
N ALA A 116 -14.12 11.19 -13.12
CA ALA A 116 -15.37 11.75 -12.58
C ALA A 116 -16.49 10.70 -12.66
N LYS A 117 -17.35 10.70 -11.65
CA LYS A 117 -18.51 9.81 -11.57
C LYS A 117 -19.60 10.23 -12.55
#